data_AF-A0A2S5BFP2-F1
#
_entry.id   AF-A0A2S5BFP2-F1
#
_cell.length_a   1.000
_cell.length_b   1.000
_cell.length_c   1.000
_cell.angle_alpha   90.00
_cell.angle_beta   90.00
_cell.angle_gamma   90.00
#
_symmetry.space_group_name_H-M   'P 1'
#
loop_
_entity.id
_entity.type
_entity.pdbx_description
1 polymer ?
#
loop_
_entity_poly.entity_id
_entity_poly.type
_entity_poly.pdbx_seq_one_letter_code
_entity_poly.pdbx_strand_id
1 'polypeptide(L)' 'MYRDPWAKREAWRKSPIFSQRAMFRNLFPGFGLGLAAFVAYVAYDETMNAAKKDSHH' A
#
# COMPACT_ATOMS: atom_id res chain seq x y z
N MET A 1 34.41 13.34 -9.28
CA MET A 1 33.28 12.45 -9.62
C MET A 1 33.86 11.06 -9.88
N TYR A 2 33.69 10.11 -8.95
CA TYR A 2 34.14 8.73 -9.16
C TYR A 2 33.18 8.02 -10.13
N ARG A 3 33.70 7.48 -11.23
CA ARG A 3 32.94 6.63 -12.16
C ARG A 3 33.41 5.20 -11.95
N ASP A 4 32.52 4.35 -11.45
CA ASP A 4 32.81 2.94 -11.30
C ASP A 4 33.13 2.31 -12.67
N PRO A 5 34.36 1.79 -12.89
CA PRO A 5 34.74 1.17 -14.16
C PRO A 5 34.05 -0.19 -14.39
N TRP A 6 33.46 -0.79 -13.36
CA TRP A 6 32.81 -2.10 -13.43
C TRP A 6 31.30 -2.03 -13.59
N ALA A 7 30.71 -0.84 -13.61
CA ALA A 7 29.26 -0.64 -13.72
C ALA A 7 28.63 -1.38 -14.92
N LYS A 8 29.31 -1.42 -16.08
CA LYS A 8 28.86 -2.19 -17.26
C LYS A 8 28.87 -3.71 -17.02
N ARG A 9 29.84 -4.22 -16.25
CA ARG A 9 29.91 -5.65 -15.91
C ARG A 9 28.93 -6.02 -14.81
N GLU A 10 28.57 -5.11 -13.91
CA GLU A 10 27.56 -5.35 -12.88
C GLU A 10 26.12 -5.13 -13.37
N ALA A 11 25.94 -4.55 -14.57
CA ALA A 11 24.63 -4.23 -15.13
C ALA A 11 23.71 -5.45 -15.28
N TRP A 12 24.25 -6.64 -15.58
CA TRP A 12 23.43 -7.86 -15.70
C TRP A 12 22.79 -8.29 -14.37
N ARG A 13 23.38 -7.92 -13.21
CA ARG A 13 22.81 -8.20 -11.89
C ARG A 13 21.69 -7.25 -11.52
N LYS A 14 21.62 -6.08 -12.16
CA LYS A 14 20.61 -5.06 -11.91
C LYS A 14 19.36 -5.37 -12.74
N SER A 15 18.56 -6.32 -12.27
CA SER A 15 17.26 -6.60 -12.87
C SER A 15 16.19 -5.61 -12.36
N PRO A 16 15.35 -5.04 -13.25
CA PRO A 16 14.21 -4.22 -12.86
C PRO A 16 13.22 -4.94 -11.95
N ILE A 17 13.12 -6.28 -12.08
CA ILE A 17 12.23 -7.14 -11.30
C ILE A 17 12.67 -7.18 -9.83
N PHE A 18 13.99 -7.11 -9.57
CA PHE A 18 14.57 -7.07 -8.23
C PHE A 18 14.86 -5.65 -7.74
N SER A 19 14.23 -4.64 -8.36
CA SER A 19 14.34 -3.28 -7.86
C SER A 19 13.61 -3.15 -6.52
N GLN A 20 14.14 -2.31 -5.63
CA GLN A 20 13.56 -2.08 -4.31
C GLN A 20 12.10 -1.62 -4.41
N ARG A 21 11.79 -0.79 -5.42
CA ARG A 21 10.42 -0.35 -5.72
C ARG A 21 9.48 -1.51 -6.07
N ALA A 22 9.95 -2.48 -6.86
CA ALA A 22 9.16 -3.65 -7.21
C ALA A 22 8.89 -4.54 -5.99
N MET A 23 9.90 -4.71 -5.11
CA MET A 23 9.74 -5.42 -3.84
C MET A 23 8.71 -4.74 -2.92
N PHE A 24 8.79 -3.42 -2.74
CA PHE A 24 7.86 -2.68 -1.87
C PHE A 24 6.43 -2.70 -2.37
N ARG A 25 6.20 -2.66 -3.69
CA ARG A 25 4.84 -2.69 -4.25
C ARG A 25 4.08 -3.98 -3.91
N ASN A 26 4.81 -5.08 -3.69
CA ASN A 26 4.23 -6.39 -3.39
C ASN A 26 4.27 -6.75 -1.89
N LEU A 27 4.70 -5.81 -1.02
CA LEU A 27 4.88 -6.08 0.41
C LEU A 27 3.55 -6.37 1.12
N PHE A 28 2.45 -5.74 0.69
CA PHE A 28 1.12 -5.92 1.29
C PHE A 28 0.09 -6.28 0.23
N PRO A 29 0.04 -7.55 -0.21
CA PRO A 29 -1.00 -8.00 -1.13
C PRO A 29 -2.37 -7.82 -0.48
N GLY A 30 -3.26 -7.08 -1.15
CA GLY A 30 -4.64 -6.87 -0.67
C GLY A 30 -4.82 -5.73 0.34
N PHE A 31 -3.77 -4.97 0.69
CA PHE A 31 -3.91 -3.82 1.62
C PHE A 31 -4.93 -2.80 1.13
N GLY A 32 -4.99 -2.52 -0.18
CA GLY A 32 -5.96 -1.59 -0.75
C GLY A 32 -7.41 -2.05 -0.54
N LEU A 33 -7.68 -3.36 -0.67
CA LEU A 33 -9.01 -3.92 -0.43
C LEU A 33 -9.35 -3.93 1.05
N GLY A 34 -8.41 -4.30 1.91
CA GLY A 34 -8.59 -4.28 3.37
C GLY A 34 -8.88 -2.88 3.89
N LEU A 35 -8.11 -1.88 3.43
CA LEU A 35 -8.33 -0.48 3.78
C LEU A 35 -9.69 0.03 3.29
N ALA A 36 -10.07 -0.30 2.05
CA ALA A 36 -11.37 0.10 1.50
C ALA A 36 -12.55 -0.50 2.30
N ALA A 37 -12.49 -1.80 2.61
CA ALA A 37 -13.50 -2.47 3.42
C ALA A 37 -13.59 -1.89 4.83
N PHE A 38 -12.44 -1.60 5.46
CA PHE A 38 -12.39 -0.98 6.77
C PHE A 38 -13.03 0.41 6.78
N VAL A 39 -12.69 1.27 5.82
CA VAL A 39 -13.29 2.62 5.70
C VAL A 39 -14.80 2.53 5.46
N ALA A 40 -15.25 1.63 4.60
CA ALA A 40 -16.68 1.42 4.35
C ALA A 40 -17.42 0.97 5.62
N TYR A 41 -16.81 0.07 6.41
CA TYR A 41 -17.38 -0.37 7.68
C TYR A 41 -17.46 0.77 8.70
N VAL A 42 -16.40 1.56 8.87
CA VAL A 42 -16.40 2.70 9.80
C VAL A 42 -17.44 3.74 9.41
N ALA A 43 -17.57 4.07 8.12
CA ALA A 43 -18.59 5.00 7.65
C ALA A 43 -20.01 4.47 7.89
N TYR A 44 -20.25 3.18 7.68
CA TYR A 44 -21.52 2.53 8.00
C TYR A 44 -21.81 2.57 9.51
N ASP A 45 -20.83 2.24 10.35
CA ASP A 45 -21.01 2.20 11.79
C ASP A 45 -21.28 3.59 12.38
N GLU A 46 -20.53 4.61 11.95
CA GLU A 46 -20.77 6.02 12.33
C GLU A 46 -22.18 6.50 11.92
N THR A 47 -22.59 6.25 10.67
CA THR A 47 -23.92 6.68 10.20
C THR A 47 -25.06 5.95 10.90
N MET A 48 -24.90 4.65 11.17
CA MET A 48 -25.91 3.85 11.89
C MET A 48 -25.95 4.20 13.38
N ASN A 49 -24.82 4.48 14.01
CA ASN A 49 -24.77 4.90 15.42
C ASN A 49 -25.29 6.33 15.61
N ALA A 50 -25.07 7.23 14.64
CA ALA A 50 -25.70 8.54 14.62
C ALA A 50 -27.24 8.41 14.54
N ALA A 51 -27.77 7.61 13.62
CA ALA A 51 -29.22 7.37 13.49
C ALA A 51 -29.87 6.76 14.75
N LYS A 52 -29.14 5.93 15.50
CA LYS A 52 -29.61 5.37 16.79
C LYS A 52 -29.63 6.39 17.93
N LYS A 53 -28.80 7.43 17.89
CA LYS A 53 -28.80 8.49 18.93
C LYS A 53 -30.00 9.42 18.79
N ASP A 54 -30.45 9.69 17.56
CA ASP A 54 -31.61 10.54 17.30
C ASP A 54 -32.95 9.88 17.67
N SER A 55 -32.97 8.56 17.91
CA SER A 55 -34.19 7.79 18.24
C SER A 55 -34.40 7.59 19.75
N HIS A 56 -33.47 8.02 20.60
CA HIS A 56 -33.57 7.95 22.06
C HIS A 56 -33.78 9.31 22.75
N HIS A 57 -34.13 10.34 21.98
CA HIS A 57 -34.59 11.65 22.48
C HIS A 57 -36.06 11.89 22.16
#